data_AF-A0A2V8MMU0-F1
#
_entry.id   AF-A0A2V8MMU0-F1
#
_cell.length_a   1.000
_cell.length_b   1.000
_cell.length_c   1.000
_cell.angle_alpha   90.00
_cell.angle_beta   90.00
_cell.angle_gamma   90.00
#
_symmetry.space_group_name_H-M   'P 1'
#
loop_
_entity.id
_entity.type
_entity.pdbx_description
1 polymer ?
#
loop_
_entity_poly.entity_id
_entity_poly.type
_entity_poly.pdbx_seq_one_letter_code
_entity_poly.pdbx_strand_id
1 'polypeptide(L)' 'MDQLQETLGAAPFWGFPNRYEEAMKSVHEARPVVTRANTDLGRSYRDFAKKLGLAGKQAATVQQK' A
#
# COMPACT_ATOMS: atom_id res chain seq x y z
N MET A 1 -0.69 0.72 19.68
CA MET A 1 -0.87 1.83 18.71
C MET A 1 -1.06 3.16 19.42
N ASP A 2 -1.23 3.14 20.74
CA ASP A 2 -1.62 4.29 21.56
C ASP A 2 -0.55 5.39 21.58
N GLN A 3 0.74 5.02 21.69
CA GLN A 3 1.85 5.98 21.62
C GLN A 3 1.91 6.75 20.29
N LEU A 4 1.59 6.08 19.17
CA LEU A 4 1.59 6.74 17.86
C LEU A 4 0.42 7.71 17.74
N GLN A 5 -0.74 7.32 18.26
CA GLN A 5 -1.94 8.16 18.30
C GLN A 5 -1.77 9.37 19.22
N GLU A 6 -1.12 9.20 20.36
CA GLU A 6 -0.75 10.30 21.27
C GLU A 6 0.23 11.28 20.60
N THR A 7 1.21 10.77 19.85
CA THR A 7 2.20 11.60 19.13
C THR A 7 1.55 12.38 17.97
N LEU A 8 0.66 11.75 17.23
CA LEU A 8 0.00 12.34 16.06
C LEU A 8 -1.25 13.17 16.43
N GLY A 9 -1.71 13.11 17.69
CA GLY A 9 -2.94 13.74 18.15
C GLY A 9 -4.23 13.14 17.56
N ALA A 10 -4.11 12.08 16.76
CA ALA A 10 -5.21 11.39 16.10
C ALA A 10 -4.81 9.96 15.76
N ALA A 11 -5.81 9.07 15.63
CA ALA A 11 -5.56 7.73 15.14
C ALA A 11 -5.06 7.79 13.69
N PRO A 12 -4.02 7.02 13.31
CA PRO A 12 -3.53 7.00 11.94
C PRO A 12 -4.65 6.53 10.98
N PHE A 13 -4.80 7.25 9.88
CA PHE A 13 -5.84 6.98 8.87
C PHE A 13 -5.77 5.54 8.30
N TRP A 14 -4.55 5.01 8.17
CA TRP A 14 -4.26 3.66 7.71
C TRP A 14 -2.90 3.18 8.27
N GLY A 15 -2.74 1.87 8.41
CA GLY A 15 -1.48 1.23 8.77
C GLY A 15 -1.13 0.13 7.78
N PHE A 16 0.09 0.15 7.25
CA PHE A 16 0.60 -0.93 6.42
C PHE A 16 1.34 -1.97 7.27
N PRO A 17 1.23 -3.26 6.94
CA PRO A 17 2.01 -4.29 7.62
C PRO A 17 3.50 -4.08 7.30
N ASN A 18 4.37 -4.23 8.30
CA ASN A 18 5.81 -4.17 8.10
C ASN A 18 6.30 -5.44 7.39
N ARG A 19 6.37 -5.41 6.06
CA ARG A 19 6.80 -6.51 5.19
C ARG A 19 8.00 -6.08 4.35
N TYR A 20 9.15 -5.89 5.00
CA TYR A 20 10.38 -5.41 4.37
C TYR A 20 10.81 -6.27 3.16
N GLU A 21 10.80 -7.59 3.31
CA GLU A 21 11.23 -8.51 2.24
C GLU A 21 10.33 -8.41 0.99
N GLU A 22 9.01 -8.33 1.19
CA GLU A 22 8.05 -8.17 0.08
C GLU A 22 8.24 -6.83 -0.65
N ALA A 23 8.51 -5.76 0.11
CA ALA A 23 8.79 -4.44 -0.43
C ALA A 23 10.09 -4.45 -1.24
N MET A 24 11.19 -4.96 -0.67
CA MET A 24 12.49 -5.02 -1.34
C MET A 24 12.46 -5.89 -2.58
N LYS A 25 11.78 -7.05 -2.53
CA LYS A 25 11.60 -7.91 -3.70
C LYS A 25 10.87 -7.18 -4.83
N SER A 26 9.83 -6.41 -4.50
CA SER A 26 9.07 -5.63 -5.48
C SER A 26 9.89 -4.49 -6.11
N VAL A 27 10.71 -3.81 -5.30
CA VAL A 27 11.66 -2.79 -5.78
C VAL A 27 12.69 -3.42 -6.71
N HIS A 28 13.30 -4.54 -6.31
CA HIS A 28 14.33 -5.22 -7.07
C HIS A 28 13.81 -5.72 -8.43
N GLU A 29 12.60 -6.27 -8.46
CA GLU A 29 11.97 -6.75 -9.70
C GLU A 29 11.34 -5.63 -10.55
N ALA A 30 11.48 -4.36 -10.16
CA ALA A 30 10.84 -3.20 -10.80
C ALA A 30 9.32 -3.42 -11.03
N ARG A 31 8.68 -4.14 -10.11
CA ARG A 31 7.27 -4.56 -10.20
C ARG A 31 6.49 -4.04 -9.00
N PRO A 32 5.46 -3.19 -9.20
CA PRO A 32 4.71 -2.62 -8.09
C PRO A 32 4.09 -3.70 -7.19
N VAL A 33 4.22 -3.53 -5.87
CA VAL A 33 3.72 -4.49 -4.86
C VAL A 33 2.24 -4.83 -5.04
N VAL A 34 1.42 -3.84 -5.42
CA VAL A 34 -0.03 -3.96 -5.69
C VAL A 34 -0.39 -5.02 -6.74
N THR A 35 0.54 -5.31 -7.66
CA THR A 35 0.35 -6.36 -8.68
C THR A 35 0.39 -7.76 -8.07
N ARG A 36 1.03 -7.95 -6.91
CA ARG A 36 1.15 -9.22 -6.19
C ARG A 36 -0.01 -9.41 -5.22
N ALA A 37 -1.17 -9.79 -5.75
CA ALA A 37 -2.40 -10.00 -4.98
C ALA A 37 -2.28 -11.00 -3.82
N ASN A 38 -1.30 -11.90 -3.91
CA ASN A 38 -1.11 -13.03 -3.01
C ASN A 38 -0.23 -12.71 -1.79
N THR A 39 0.39 -11.53 -1.73
CA THR A 39 1.22 -11.13 -0.59
C THR A 39 0.47 -10.24 0.38
N ASP A 40 0.90 -10.22 1.65
CA ASP A 40 0.22 -9.43 2.68
C ASP A 40 0.30 -7.93 2.39
N LEU A 41 1.45 -7.46 1.92
CA LEU A 41 1.62 -6.06 1.57
C LEU A 41 0.77 -5.70 0.35
N GLY A 42 0.73 -6.56 -0.67
CA GLY A 42 -0.10 -6.36 -1.87
C GLY A 42 -1.59 -6.30 -1.55
N ARG A 43 -2.07 -7.16 -0.64
CA ARG A 43 -3.45 -7.11 -0.13
C ARG A 43 -3.74 -5.82 0.63
N SER A 44 -2.85 -5.41 1.54
CA SER A 44 -3.02 -4.17 2.31
C SER A 44 -3.13 -2.93 1.42
N TYR A 45 -2.33 -2.84 0.34
CA TYR A 45 -2.47 -1.76 -0.65
C TYR A 45 -3.81 -1.78 -1.39
N ARG A 46 -4.36 -2.96 -1.69
CA ARG A 46 -5.68 -3.07 -2.33
C ARG A 46 -6.80 -2.66 -1.39
N ASP A 47 -6.72 -3.06 -0.13
CA ASP A 47 -7.73 -2.69 0.87
C ASP A 47 -7.68 -1.20 1.20
N PHE A 48 -6.48 -0.61 1.22
CA PHE A 48 -6.30 0.83 1.27
C PHE A 48 -6.99 1.54 0.09
N ALA A 49 -6.79 1.05 -1.15
CA ALA A 49 -7.43 1.60 -2.34
C ALA A 49 -8.97 1.49 -2.28
N LYS A 50 -9.52 0.38 -1.73
CA LYS A 50 -10.97 0.25 -1.50
C LYS A 50 -11.47 1.29 -0.51
N LYS A 51 -10.78 1.48 0.63
CA LYS A 51 -11.16 2.49 1.64
C LYS A 51 -11.16 3.91 1.09
N LEU A 52 -10.28 4.20 0.13
CA LEU A 52 -10.22 5.49 -0.56
C LEU A 52 -11.21 5.62 -1.74
N GLY A 53 -12.01 4.59 -2.05
CA GLY A 53 -12.89 4.61 -3.21
C GLY A 53 -12.15 4.62 -4.56
N LEU A 54 -10.91 4.12 -4.57
CA LEU A 54 -10.03 4.01 -5.75
C LEU A 54 -10.02 2.61 -6.35
N ALA A 55 -10.68 1.64 -5.71
CA ALA A 55 -10.79 0.28 -6.25
C ALA A 55 -11.48 0.28 -7.61
N GLY A 56 -10.86 -0.35 -8.60
CA GLY A 56 -11.37 -0.44 -9.97
C GLY A 56 -11.08 0.77 -10.87
N LYS A 57 -10.54 1.87 -10.33
CA LYS A 57 -9.94 2.92 -11.15
C LYS A 57 -8.62 2.39 -11.71
N GLN A 58 -8.56 2.15 -13.02
CA GLN A 58 -7.30 1.79 -13.67
C GLN A 58 -6.27 2.87 -13.32
N ALA A 59 -5.08 2.46 -12.89
CA ALA A 59 -3.97 3.39 -12.73
C ALA A 59 -3.82 4.10 -14.08
N ALA A 60 -3.96 5.43 -14.08
CA ALA A 60 -3.73 6.22 -15.28
C ALA A 60 -2.35 5.81 -15.80
N THR A 61 -2.33 5.15 -16.96
CA THR A 61 -1.09 4.81 -17.66
C THR A 61 -0.33 6.11 -17.79
N VAL A 62 0.78 6.23 -17.05
CA VAL A 62 1.76 7.28 -17.28
C VAL A 62 2.37 6.95 -18.64
N GLN A 63 1.70 7.43 -19.69
CA GLN A 63 2.16 7.36 -21.05
C GLN A 63 3.32 8.36 -21.13
N GLN A 64 4.53 7.88 -20.84
CA GLN A 64 5.75 8.61 -21.14
C GLN A 64 5.77 8.81 -22.66
N LYS A 65 5.64 10.07 -23.07
CA LYS A 65 5.98 10.52 -24.42
C LYS A 65 7.48 10.57 -24.58
#